data_AF-A0A3T1ASL0-F1
#
_entry.id   AF-A0A3T1ASL0-F1
#
_cell.length_a   1.000
_cell.length_b   1.000
_cell.length_c   1.000
_cell.angle_alpha   90.00
_cell.angle_beta   90.00
_cell.angle_gamma   90.00
#
_symmetry.space_group_name_H-M   'P 1'
#
loop_
_entity.id
_entity.type
_entity.pdbx_description
1 polymer ?
#
loop_
_entity_poly.entity_id
_entity_poly.type
_entity_poly.pdbx_seq_one_letter_code
_entity_poly.pdbx_strand_id
1 'polypeptide(L)'
;MDEFWLHPRLGTATRDGLAPRHYLVALQHAVQTLDADPRWQRWWHGSGLGGCELGIVTEGRLDHLRPSADIRRVDDLLRANFTCELPPVGADRDELARRATTEVRTMFEVIREAMALPDLPPTPEPSAPPGDADEVPVTAKSLPSIPRELEQQGYLTLTQVQDFFG
;
A
#
# COMPACT_ATOMS: atom_id res chain seq x y z
N MET A 1 -5.77 15.42 -16.68
CA MET A 1 -5.72 16.04 -15.34
C MET A 1 -6.25 14.95 -14.45
N ASP A 2 -5.38 14.23 -13.74
CA ASP A 2 -5.79 13.02 -13.01
C ASP A 2 -6.85 13.41 -11.97
N GLU A 3 -8.05 12.87 -12.15
CA GLU A 3 -9.28 13.18 -11.41
C GLU A 3 -9.35 12.41 -10.07
N PHE A 4 -8.29 11.67 -9.76
CA PHE A 4 -8.21 10.77 -8.61
C PHE A 4 -7.64 11.51 -7.40
N TRP A 5 -8.24 11.30 -6.23
CA TRP A 5 -7.70 11.85 -4.98
C TRP A 5 -6.65 10.91 -4.40
N LEU A 6 -6.70 9.62 -4.74
CA LEU A 6 -5.79 8.60 -4.26
C LEU A 6 -4.85 8.12 -5.38
N HIS A 7 -3.55 8.32 -5.15
CA HIS A 7 -2.48 8.01 -6.09
C HIS A 7 -1.66 6.82 -5.54
N PRO A 8 -1.99 5.57 -5.94
CA PRO A 8 -1.23 4.41 -5.47
C PRO A 8 0.17 4.37 -6.11
N ARG A 9 1.18 4.10 -5.29
CA ARG A 9 2.53 3.79 -5.73
C ARG A 9 2.90 2.42 -5.20
N LEU A 10 3.05 1.45 -6.10
CA LEU A 10 3.26 0.06 -5.72
C LEU A 10 4.72 -0.33 -5.85
N GLY A 11 5.20 -1.01 -4.82
CA GLY A 11 6.59 -1.40 -4.66
C GLY A 11 6.73 -2.86 -4.25
N THR A 12 7.84 -3.46 -4.63
CA THR A 12 8.19 -4.81 -4.20
C THR A 12 9.68 -4.92 -3.91
N ALA A 13 9.97 -5.53 -2.77
CA ALA A 13 11.29 -5.73 -2.23
C ALA A 13 11.48 -7.23 -1.94
N THR A 14 11.57 -8.05 -2.99
CA THR A 14 11.76 -9.50 -2.86
C THR A 14 13.24 -9.89 -3.07
N ARG A 15 13.77 -10.76 -2.21
CA ARG A 15 15.15 -11.29 -2.34
C ARG A 15 15.33 -12.17 -3.57
N ASP A 16 14.27 -12.86 -3.99
CA ASP A 16 14.32 -13.85 -5.08
C ASP A 16 13.88 -13.26 -6.44
N GLY A 17 13.63 -11.94 -6.51
CA GLY A 17 13.24 -11.24 -7.74
C GLY A 17 11.83 -11.56 -8.26
N LEU A 18 11.10 -12.49 -7.62
CA LEU A 18 9.71 -12.80 -7.94
C LEU A 18 8.78 -11.96 -7.06
N ALA A 19 8.35 -10.83 -7.59
CA ALA A 19 7.26 -10.05 -7.00
C ALA A 19 5.93 -10.82 -7.14
N PRO A 20 5.06 -10.87 -6.11
CA PRO A 20 3.75 -11.53 -6.21
C PRO A 20 2.80 -10.65 -7.05
N ARG A 21 2.96 -10.66 -8.37
CA ARG A 21 2.23 -9.79 -9.31
C ARG A 21 0.72 -9.79 -9.06
N HIS A 22 0.13 -10.97 -8.84
CA HIS A 22 -1.30 -11.11 -8.54
C HIS A 22 -1.75 -10.37 -7.27
N TYR A 23 -0.88 -10.29 -6.26
CA TYR A 23 -1.18 -9.55 -5.05
C TYR A 23 -1.04 -8.03 -5.24
N LEU A 24 -0.03 -7.59 -5.99
CA LEU A 24 0.12 -6.18 -6.35
C LEU A 24 -1.07 -5.68 -7.20
N VAL A 25 -1.56 -6.51 -8.12
CA VAL A 25 -2.80 -6.26 -8.87
C VAL A 25 -3.99 -6.15 -7.92
N ALA A 26 -4.11 -7.06 -6.95
CA ALA A 26 -5.18 -7.01 -5.96
C ALA A 26 -5.12 -5.74 -5.09
N LEU A 27 -3.92 -5.30 -4.67
CA LEU A 27 -3.71 -4.05 -3.95
C LEU A 27 -4.09 -2.83 -4.78
N GLN A 28 -3.65 -2.78 -6.06
CA GLN A 28 -4.04 -1.70 -6.96
C GLN A 28 -5.56 -1.62 -7.11
N HIS A 29 -6.20 -2.78 -7.31
CA HIS A 29 -7.64 -2.86 -7.49
C HIS A 29 -8.41 -2.44 -6.24
N ALA A 30 -7.95 -2.84 -5.05
CA ALA A 30 -8.53 -2.40 -3.79
C ALA A 30 -8.44 -0.88 -3.62
N VAL A 31 -7.30 -0.28 -3.98
CA VAL A 31 -7.11 1.18 -3.98
C VAL A 31 -8.04 1.86 -4.99
N GLN A 32 -8.11 1.37 -6.22
CA GLN A 32 -9.01 1.91 -7.25
C GLN A 32 -10.49 1.81 -6.86
N THR A 33 -10.89 0.71 -6.23
CA THR A 33 -12.27 0.52 -5.76
C THR A 33 -12.62 1.54 -4.68
N LEU A 34 -11.68 1.83 -3.78
CA LEU A 34 -11.84 2.80 -2.71
C LEU A 34 -11.84 4.24 -3.25
N ASP A 35 -10.93 4.55 -4.17
CA ASP A 35 -10.86 5.85 -4.83
C ASP A 35 -12.16 6.19 -5.57
N ALA A 36 -12.77 5.19 -6.23
CA ALA A 36 -14.04 5.31 -6.93
C ALA A 36 -15.28 5.35 -6.01
N ASP A 37 -15.19 5.05 -4.70
CA ASP A 37 -16.34 5.06 -3.81
C ASP A 37 -16.69 6.50 -3.35
N PRO A 38 -17.91 7.01 -3.65
CA PRO A 38 -18.31 8.38 -3.29
C PRO A 38 -18.37 8.66 -1.77
N ARG A 39 -18.46 7.63 -0.93
CA ARG A 39 -18.40 7.77 0.54
C ARG A 39 -16.98 8.06 0.98
N TRP A 40 -16.01 7.39 0.37
CA TRP A 40 -14.58 7.59 0.61
C TRP A 40 -14.09 8.92 0.05
N GLN A 41 -14.52 9.30 -1.16
CA GLN A 41 -14.25 10.62 -1.73
C GLN A 41 -14.75 11.74 -0.82
N ARG A 42 -15.99 11.65 -0.30
CA ARG A 42 -16.54 12.65 0.63
C ARG A 42 -15.80 12.70 1.96
N TRP A 43 -15.44 11.53 2.51
CA TRP A 43 -14.66 11.45 3.73
C TRP A 43 -13.29 12.10 3.55
N TRP A 44 -12.61 11.81 2.44
CA TRP A 44 -11.32 12.43 2.12
C TRP A 44 -11.45 13.94 1.93
N HIS A 45 -12.45 14.40 1.19
CA HIS A 45 -12.68 15.84 1.01
C HIS A 45 -12.90 16.57 2.35
N GLY A 46 -13.57 15.92 3.29
CA GLY A 46 -13.74 16.42 4.66
C GLY A 46 -12.45 16.58 5.46
N SER A 47 -11.33 15.95 5.04
CA SER A 47 -10.02 16.14 5.66
C SER A 47 -9.36 17.49 5.33
N GLY A 48 -9.81 18.16 4.26
CA GLY A 48 -9.19 19.39 3.75
C GLY A 48 -7.86 19.18 3.02
N LEU A 49 -7.53 17.95 2.62
CA LEU A 49 -6.37 17.61 1.79
C LEU A 49 -6.78 17.47 0.32
N GLY A 50 -5.91 17.89 -0.60
CA GLY A 50 -6.12 17.81 -2.05
C GLY A 50 -5.96 16.40 -2.61
N GLY A 51 -5.21 15.53 -1.93
CA GLY A 51 -4.97 14.16 -2.37
C GLY A 51 -4.05 13.36 -1.46
N CYS A 52 -3.98 12.06 -1.70
CA CYS A 52 -3.17 11.09 -0.97
C CYS A 52 -2.27 10.33 -1.94
N GLU A 53 -0.96 10.40 -1.76
CA GLU A 53 0.01 9.51 -2.38
C GLU A 53 0.24 8.32 -1.45
N LEU A 54 -0.35 7.17 -1.80
CA LEU A 54 -0.28 5.95 -1.01
C LEU A 54 0.80 5.01 -1.57
N GLY A 55 1.97 5.01 -0.94
CA GLY A 55 3.04 4.05 -1.22
C GLY A 55 2.81 2.73 -0.50
N ILE A 56 2.86 1.61 -1.21
CA ILE A 56 2.75 0.27 -0.64
C ILE A 56 3.92 -0.58 -1.12
N VAL A 57 4.81 -0.97 -0.21
CA VAL A 57 5.92 -1.87 -0.51
C VAL A 57 5.63 -3.25 0.05
N THR A 58 5.56 -4.25 -0.83
CA THR A 58 5.51 -5.66 -0.42
C THR A 58 6.90 -6.14 -0.01
N GLU A 59 7.02 -6.64 1.21
CA GLU A 59 8.25 -7.18 1.78
C GLU A 59 8.03 -8.59 2.34
N GLY A 60 9.09 -9.41 2.32
CA GLY A 60 9.08 -10.74 2.95
C GLY A 60 8.77 -10.69 4.45
N ARG A 61 8.70 -11.87 5.08
CA ARG A 61 8.25 -12.09 6.46
C ARG A 61 8.66 -10.95 7.42
N LEU A 62 7.67 -10.17 7.87
CA LEU A 62 7.85 -9.02 8.74
C LEU A 62 8.10 -9.49 10.18
N ASP A 63 9.36 -9.74 10.56
CA ASP A 63 9.71 -9.88 11.99
C ASP A 63 9.77 -8.47 12.61
N HIS A 64 8.68 -8.10 13.28
CA HIS A 64 8.33 -6.75 13.71
C HIS A 64 9.39 -6.07 14.60
N LEU A 65 10.13 -5.07 14.09
CA LEU A 65 10.72 -3.98 14.89
C LEU A 65 10.94 -2.71 14.02
N ARG A 66 9.91 -1.84 13.90
CA ARG A 66 9.87 -0.45 13.33
C ARG A 66 9.48 -0.31 11.84
N PRO A 67 9.13 0.93 11.43
CA PRO A 67 7.75 1.39 11.31
C PRO A 67 7.03 0.82 10.07
N SER A 68 5.82 0.32 10.30
CA SER A 68 4.88 -0.14 9.27
C SER A 68 4.31 0.98 8.39
N ALA A 69 4.59 2.24 8.73
CA ALA A 69 4.05 3.42 8.06
C ALA A 69 4.99 4.64 8.19
N ASP A 70 5.13 5.40 7.09
CA ASP A 70 5.69 6.74 7.01
C ASP A 70 4.58 7.69 6.54
N ILE A 71 4.06 8.55 7.40
CA ILE A 71 2.94 9.44 7.07
C ILE A 71 3.39 10.89 7.25
N ARG A 72 3.33 11.66 6.17
CA ARG A 72 3.76 13.05 6.14
C ARG A 72 2.82 13.89 5.29
N ARG A 73 2.57 15.11 5.73
CA ARG A 73 1.89 16.13 4.91
C ARG A 73 2.94 16.89 4.10
N VAL A 74 2.73 16.98 2.80
CA VAL A 74 3.55 17.77 1.87
C VAL A 74 2.60 18.71 1.14
N ASP A 75 2.64 19.98 1.50
CA ASP A 75 1.68 20.99 1.04
C ASP A 75 0.21 20.60 1.31
N ASP A 76 -0.58 20.45 0.25
CA ASP A 76 -1.97 20.00 0.27
C ASP A 76 -2.13 18.48 0.11
N LEU A 77 -1.04 17.74 -0.06
CA LEU A 77 -1.04 16.29 -0.24
C LEU A 77 -0.63 15.56 1.03
N LEU A 78 -1.25 14.40 1.27
CA LEU A 78 -0.74 13.40 2.19
C LEU A 78 0.17 12.44 1.43
N ARG A 79 1.38 12.21 1.94
CA ARG A 79 2.23 11.10 1.50
C ARG A 79 2.27 10.07 2.60
N ALA A 80 1.77 8.88 2.32
CA ALA A 80 1.71 7.79 3.27
C ALA A 80 2.33 6.54 2.63
N ASN A 81 3.46 6.07 3.17
CA ASN A 81 4.13 4.87 2.67
C ASN A 81 4.03 3.74 3.70
N PHE A 82 3.63 2.56 3.27
CA PHE A 82 3.44 1.39 4.11
C PHE A 82 4.25 0.21 3.60
N THR A 83 4.62 -0.67 4.51
CA THR A 83 5.14 -2.01 4.19
C THR A 83 4.05 -3.03 4.47
N CYS A 84 3.80 -3.95 3.55
CA CYS A 84 2.88 -5.08 3.74
C CYS A 84 3.58 -6.43 3.55
N GLU A 85 3.10 -7.44 4.28
CA GLU A 85 3.62 -8.80 4.18
C GLU A 85 3.23 -9.43 2.83
N LEU A 86 4.10 -10.28 2.29
CA LEU A 86 3.73 -11.16 1.17
C LEU A 86 2.59 -12.11 1.58
N PRO A 87 1.62 -12.38 0.69
CA PRO A 87 0.59 -13.34 0.96
C PRO A 87 1.16 -14.76 1.01
N PRO A 88 0.46 -15.72 1.64
CA PRO A 88 0.84 -17.13 1.61
C PRO A 88 1.00 -17.65 0.17
N VAL A 89 1.99 -18.51 -0.04
CA VAL A 89 2.18 -19.18 -1.33
C VAL A 89 0.93 -20.00 -1.66
N GLY A 90 0.37 -19.79 -2.85
CA GLY A 90 -0.81 -20.53 -3.33
C GLY A 90 -2.17 -19.93 -2.95
N ALA A 91 -2.21 -18.72 -2.38
CA ALA A 91 -3.46 -17.98 -2.17
C ALA A 91 -4.20 -17.77 -3.50
N ASP A 92 -5.50 -18.04 -3.52
CA ASP A 92 -6.35 -17.82 -4.70
C ASP A 92 -6.70 -16.33 -4.89
N ARG A 93 -7.29 -16.00 -6.05
CA ARG A 93 -7.60 -14.61 -6.42
C ARG A 93 -8.57 -13.93 -5.45
N ASP A 94 -9.54 -14.66 -4.93
CA ASP A 94 -10.56 -14.10 -4.02
C ASP A 94 -9.96 -13.87 -2.63
N GLU A 95 -9.07 -14.75 -2.18
CA GLU A 95 -8.27 -14.55 -0.98
C GLU A 95 -7.36 -13.33 -1.12
N LEU A 96 -6.65 -13.21 -2.24
CA LEU A 96 -5.79 -12.05 -2.51
C LEU A 96 -6.60 -10.74 -2.53
N ALA A 97 -7.79 -10.75 -3.14
CA ALA A 97 -8.69 -9.59 -3.16
C ALA A 97 -9.15 -9.20 -1.75
N ARG A 98 -9.64 -10.16 -0.95
CA ARG A 98 -10.03 -9.90 0.44
C ARG A 98 -8.87 -9.35 1.26
N ARG A 99 -7.68 -9.96 1.16
CA ARG A 99 -6.48 -9.52 1.87
C ARG A 99 -6.09 -8.10 1.46
N ALA A 100 -6.02 -7.82 0.16
CA ALA A 100 -5.70 -6.48 -0.34
C ALA A 100 -6.69 -5.42 0.16
N THR A 101 -7.99 -5.72 0.14
CA THR A 101 -9.03 -4.83 0.67
C THR A 101 -8.87 -4.59 2.18
N THR A 102 -8.57 -5.64 2.96
CA THR A 102 -8.30 -5.50 4.39
C THR A 102 -7.06 -4.65 4.65
N GLU A 103 -5.96 -4.91 3.96
CA GLU A 103 -4.69 -4.18 4.11
C GLU A 103 -4.86 -2.70 3.79
N VAL A 104 -5.47 -2.36 2.65
CA VAL A 104 -5.74 -0.97 2.27
C VAL A 104 -6.65 -0.29 3.31
N ARG A 105 -7.69 -0.98 3.81
CA ARG A 105 -8.52 -0.43 4.89
C ARG A 105 -7.67 -0.14 6.14
N THR A 106 -6.84 -1.08 6.56
CA THR A 106 -5.97 -0.92 7.74
C THR A 106 -4.99 0.24 7.56
N MET A 107 -4.40 0.43 6.38
CA MET A 107 -3.56 1.59 6.08
C MET A 107 -4.32 2.91 6.27
N PHE A 108 -5.58 2.97 5.82
CA PHE A 108 -6.44 4.14 6.06
C PHE A 108 -6.87 4.30 7.51
N GLU A 109 -6.98 3.22 8.29
CA GLU A 109 -7.21 3.31 9.74
C GLU A 109 -6.00 3.95 10.43
N VAL A 110 -4.78 3.60 10.01
CA VAL A 110 -3.54 4.24 10.50
C VAL A 110 -3.48 5.71 10.08
N ILE A 111 -3.81 6.05 8.83
CA ILE A 111 -3.89 7.45 8.36
C ILE A 111 -4.91 8.23 9.20
N ARG A 112 -6.09 7.66 9.42
CA ARG A 112 -7.16 8.29 10.22
C ARG A 112 -6.66 8.65 11.61
N GLU A 113 -6.05 7.69 12.32
CA GLU A 113 -5.50 7.93 13.65
C GLU A 113 -4.38 8.98 13.63
N ALA A 114 -3.42 8.86 12.69
CA ALA A 114 -2.29 9.78 12.58
C ALA A 114 -2.72 11.22 12.29
N MET A 115 -3.80 11.41 11.53
CA MET A 115 -4.31 12.71 11.10
C MET A 115 -5.51 13.19 11.93
N ALA A 116 -5.91 12.44 12.97
CA ALA A 116 -7.11 12.68 13.76
C ALA A 116 -8.39 12.90 12.93
N LEU A 117 -8.58 12.09 11.88
CA LEU A 117 -9.74 12.16 11.00
C LEU A 117 -10.96 11.43 11.59
N PRO A 118 -12.19 11.74 11.11
CA PRO A 118 -13.40 11.01 11.49
C PRO A 118 -13.34 9.53 11.13
N ASP A 119 -14.25 8.73 11.69
CA ASP A 119 -14.38 7.30 11.39
C ASP A 119 -14.45 7.02 9.88
N LEU A 120 -13.80 5.94 9.47
CA LEU A 120 -13.77 5.53 8.07
C LEU A 120 -15.17 5.15 7.59
N PRO A 121 -15.50 5.42 6.32
CA PRO A 121 -16.68 4.86 5.68
C PRO A 121 -16.66 3.32 5.67
N PRO A 122 -17.81 2.68 5.39
CA PRO A 122 -17.85 1.25 5.09
C PRO A 122 -16.87 0.90 3.97
N THR A 123 -16.14 -0.20 4.12
CA THR A 123 -15.28 -0.70 3.03
C THR A 123 -16.14 -1.24 1.90
N PRO A 124 -15.85 -0.88 0.63
CA PRO A 124 -16.47 -1.51 -0.52
C PRO A 124 -16.33 -3.03 -0.49
N GLU A 125 -17.28 -3.75 -1.07
CA GLU A 125 -17.16 -5.21 -1.15
C GLU A 125 -15.92 -5.61 -1.96
N PRO A 126 -15.10 -6.56 -1.46
CA PRO A 126 -13.92 -7.01 -2.17
C PRO A 126 -14.36 -7.69 -3.46
N SER A 127 -13.82 -7.24 -4.58
CA SER A 127 -14.01 -7.86 -5.89
C SER A 127 -12.66 -8.21 -6.49
N ALA A 128 -12.57 -9.39 -7.11
CA ALA A 128 -11.35 -9.81 -7.78
C ALA A 128 -11.07 -8.88 -8.98
N PRO A 129 -9.80 -8.51 -9.22
CA PRO A 129 -9.44 -7.70 -10.38
C PRO A 129 -9.84 -8.41 -11.68
N PRO A 130 -10.12 -7.70 -12.78
CA PRO A 130 -10.40 -8.31 -14.08
C PRO A 130 -9.20 -9.17 -14.57
N GLY A 131 -9.48 -10.23 -15.34
CA GLY A 131 -8.48 -11.21 -15.79
C GLY A 131 -7.31 -10.65 -16.61
N ASP A 132 -7.52 -9.51 -17.28
CA ASP A 132 -6.55 -8.87 -18.18
C ASP A 132 -5.83 -7.66 -17.55
N ALA A 133 -5.85 -7.53 -16.22
CA ALA A 133 -5.14 -6.45 -15.51
C ALA A 133 -3.62 -6.70 -15.52
N ASP A 134 -3.01 -6.63 -16.70
CA ASP A 134 -1.62 -7.05 -16.92
C ASP A 134 -0.60 -5.90 -16.78
N GLU A 135 -1.00 -4.64 -16.70
CA GLU A 135 -0.04 -3.53 -16.58
C GLU A 135 -0.25 -2.73 -15.31
N VAL A 136 0.21 -3.30 -14.18
CA VAL A 136 0.40 -2.55 -12.94
C VAL A 136 1.78 -1.90 -12.99
N PRO A 137 1.90 -0.57 -13.02
CA PRO A 137 3.20 0.08 -12.87
C PRO A 137 3.71 -0.18 -11.44
N VAL A 138 4.73 -1.05 -11.34
CA VAL A 138 5.37 -1.42 -10.07
C VAL A 138 6.80 -0.94 -10.08
N THR A 139 7.21 -0.23 -9.03
CA THR A 139 8.62 0.02 -8.78
C THR A 139 9.22 -1.22 -8.16
N ALA A 140 10.12 -1.90 -8.88
CA ALA A 140 10.90 -3.01 -8.35
C ALA A 140 12.31 -2.53 -8.04
N LYS A 141 12.73 -2.62 -6.77
CA LYS A 141 14.11 -2.37 -6.35
C LYS A 141 14.60 -3.58 -5.57
N SER A 142 15.80 -4.04 -5.90
CA SER A 142 16.51 -4.98 -5.04
C SER A 142 16.83 -4.28 -3.72
N LEU A 143 16.54 -4.95 -2.60
CA LEU A 143 17.01 -4.46 -1.31
C LEU A 143 18.54 -4.34 -1.34
N PRO A 144 19.12 -3.20 -0.89
CA PRO A 144 20.57 -3.10 -0.80
C PRO A 144 21.11 -4.20 0.11
N SER A 145 22.32 -4.69 -0.18
CA SER A 145 22.99 -5.70 0.64
C SER A 145 23.15 -5.19 2.06
N ILE A 146 22.27 -5.65 2.95
CA ILE A 146 22.31 -5.28 4.37
C ILE A 146 23.51 -6.00 5.00
N PRO A 147 24.33 -5.37 5.85
CA PRO A 147 25.40 -6.06 6.57
C PRO A 147 24.92 -7.36 7.22
N ARG A 148 25.76 -8.39 7.26
CA ARG A 148 25.44 -9.74 7.79
C ARG A 148 24.76 -9.75 9.16
N GLU A 149 25.01 -8.73 9.99
CA GLU A 149 24.37 -8.58 11.31
C GLU A 149 22.88 -8.21 11.23
N LEU A 150 22.44 -7.61 10.12
CA LEU A 150 21.06 -7.21 9.83
C LEU A 150 20.38 -8.14 8.81
N GLU A 151 21.13 -9.05 8.16
CA GLU A 151 20.60 -10.04 7.19
C GLU A 151 19.52 -10.93 7.78
N GLN A 152 19.56 -11.21 9.09
CA GLN A 152 18.54 -11.98 9.80
C GLN A 152 17.21 -11.27 9.93
N GLN A 153 17.18 -9.95 9.72
CA GLN A 153 16.02 -9.13 10.08
C GLN A 153 15.15 -8.74 8.90
N GLY A 154 15.64 -8.89 7.65
CA GLY A 154 14.81 -8.91 6.44
C GLY A 154 13.83 -7.75 6.25
N TYR A 155 14.09 -6.57 6.83
CA TYR A 155 13.17 -5.44 6.87
C TYR A 155 13.66 -4.22 6.07
N LEU A 156 12.71 -3.40 5.62
CA LEU A 156 12.91 -2.05 5.10
C LEU A 156 12.89 -1.04 6.25
N THR A 157 13.94 -0.24 6.37
CA THR A 157 13.95 0.92 7.27
C THR A 157 13.07 2.05 6.72
N LEU A 158 12.61 2.94 7.59
CA LEU A 158 11.84 4.14 7.22
C LEU A 158 12.49 4.90 6.05
N THR A 159 13.80 5.18 6.14
CA THR A 159 14.55 5.87 5.09
C THR A 159 14.53 5.11 3.76
N GLN A 160 14.66 3.78 3.80
CA GLN A 160 14.60 2.96 2.59
C GLN A 160 13.21 2.98 1.94
N VAL A 161 12.12 3.00 2.72
CA VAL A 161 10.76 3.14 2.17
C VAL A 161 10.57 4.50 1.50
N GLN A 162 11.13 5.55 2.09
CA GLN A 162 11.08 6.90 1.54
C GLN A 162 11.85 6.99 0.21
N ASP A 163 13.08 6.47 0.19
CA ASP A 163 13.91 6.41 -1.02
C ASP A 163 13.34 5.45 -2.07
N PHE A 164 12.51 4.48 -1.65
CA PHE A 164 11.87 3.54 -2.56
C PHE A 164 10.99 4.26 -3.58
N PHE A 165 10.20 5.24 -3.11
CA PHE A 165 9.29 6.03 -3.92
C PHE A 165 9.71 7.50 -4.07
N GLY A 166 10.96 7.84 -3.78
CA GLY A 166 11.51 9.21 -3.79
C GLY A 166 11.17 9.99 -5.04
#